data_AF-A0A540WXV0-F1
#
_entry.id   AF-A0A540WXV0-F1
#
_cell.length_a   1.000
_cell.length_b   1.000
_cell.length_c   1.000
_cell.angle_alpha   90.00
_cell.angle_beta   90.00
_cell.angle_gamma   90.00
#
_symmetry.space_group_name_H-M   'P 1'
#
loop_
_entity.id
_entity.type
_entity.pdbx_description
1 polymer ?
#
loop_
_entity_poly.entity_id
_entity_poly.type
_entity_poly.pdbx_seq_one_letter_code
_entity_poly.pdbx_strand_id
1 'polypeptide(L)'
;MLENVVAWLTGNLSPSARIWTALGPAILACVYFLGGLLIFCIRVAFKGVPRDEETLKRGNAGFVGYFLRHYFFWVIQPLWALILRSGLPANALSMLSGLLGISSGVAVAAGRFALGGWLFLGAGILDVMDGRIARTRKEANPAGAALDSVLDRYVDSAMLMGLAWYYRDTWVLLPALGALLGSSLVPYVRAKGEGLGVNVRDGAMQRLERVLFLGAGTALSPILEAVFWPQEKHPMHWMAVVGLVFVAIMSNLTAISRFRNLVKALAPKRQEARSEKAIVGLNAAAGAVATVADFAVVLALVEWAGLLPAWATVLGALLGAVVNYSINRVFTFRSTAAVGRQMMRYAVVSGTSALLNAGGVALLTLHPQLAYTLGWWLVRGVVYFAWNLPLQRDYVFNDTTSPDALLEQRPHAA
;
A
#
# COMPACT_ATOMS: atom_id res chain seq x y z
N MET A 1 -2.42 13.31 41.36
CA MET A 1 -2.19 12.17 40.42
C MET A 1 -3.45 11.85 39.62
N LEU A 2 -4.61 11.63 40.26
CA LEU A 2 -5.88 11.32 39.59
C LEU A 2 -6.34 12.42 38.62
N GLU A 3 -6.27 13.69 39.02
CA GLU A 3 -6.65 14.83 38.16
C GLU A 3 -5.82 14.91 36.87
N ASN A 4 -4.52 14.61 36.93
CA ASN A 4 -3.65 14.59 35.76
C ASN A 4 -4.01 13.45 34.80
N VAL A 5 -4.42 12.29 35.32
CA VAL A 5 -4.87 11.15 34.51
C VAL A 5 -6.21 11.47 33.86
N VAL A 6 -7.15 12.05 34.62
CA VAL A 6 -8.45 12.50 34.08
C VAL A 6 -8.24 13.58 33.03
N ALA A 7 -7.36 14.57 33.26
CA ALA A 7 -7.02 15.60 32.28
C ALA A 7 -6.38 15.02 31.00
N TRP A 8 -5.61 13.94 31.12
CA TRP A 8 -5.03 13.24 29.96
C TRP A 8 -6.08 12.47 29.16
N LEU A 9 -6.96 11.73 29.83
CA LEU A 9 -8.06 10.98 29.19
C LEU A 9 -9.11 11.91 28.57
N THR A 10 -9.50 12.95 29.30
CA THR A 10 -10.42 14.01 28.84
C THR A 10 -9.73 15.06 27.98
N GLY A 11 -8.42 14.92 27.75
CA GLY A 11 -7.49 15.81 27.04
C GLY A 11 -7.70 17.32 27.21
N ASN A 12 -8.16 17.75 28.38
CA ASN A 12 -8.09 19.14 28.85
C ASN A 12 -6.66 19.44 29.31
N LEU A 13 -5.74 19.50 28.34
CA LEU A 13 -4.31 19.63 28.58
C LEU A 13 -3.82 21.03 28.22
N SER A 14 -3.03 21.63 29.11
CA SER A 14 -2.22 22.79 28.77
C SER A 14 -1.27 22.47 27.60
N PRO A 15 -0.82 23.47 26.81
CA PRO A 15 0.15 23.23 25.75
C PRO A 15 1.40 22.47 26.22
N SER A 16 1.92 22.80 27.41
CA SER A 16 3.05 22.08 28.00
C SER A 16 2.72 20.62 28.30
N ALA A 17 1.53 20.33 28.83
CA ALA A 17 1.11 18.96 29.11
C ALA A 17 0.89 18.14 27.82
N ARG A 18 0.43 18.76 26.72
CA ARG A 18 0.36 18.10 25.40
C ARG A 18 1.75 17.66 24.91
N ILE A 19 2.76 18.53 25.06
CA ILE A 19 4.15 18.21 24.72
C ILE A 19 4.65 17.05 25.59
N TRP A 20 4.49 17.11 26.91
CA TRP A 20 5.02 16.08 27.80
C TRP A 20 4.32 14.73 27.69
N THR A 21 3.02 14.71 27.40
CA THR A 21 2.27 13.46 27.18
C THR A 21 2.66 12.79 25.86
N ALA A 22 3.08 13.56 24.86
CA ALA A 22 3.66 13.04 23.62
C ALA A 22 5.13 12.62 23.79
N LEU A 23 5.97 13.50 24.35
CA LEU A 23 7.42 13.37 24.38
C LEU A 23 7.92 12.49 25.54
N GLY A 24 7.25 12.50 26.69
CA GLY A 24 7.67 11.78 27.90
C GLY A 24 7.89 10.28 27.67
N PRO A 25 6.91 9.54 27.12
CA PRO A 25 7.10 8.12 26.82
C PRO A 25 8.20 7.87 25.77
N ALA A 26 8.36 8.77 24.78
CA ALA A 26 9.44 8.67 23.80
C ALA A 26 10.82 8.86 24.44
N ILE A 27 10.99 9.86 25.32
CA ILE A 27 12.23 10.06 26.07
C ILE A 27 12.51 8.83 26.93
N LEU A 28 11.52 8.31 27.65
CA LEU A 28 11.70 7.13 28.50
C LEU A 28 12.14 5.91 27.67
N ALA A 29 11.53 5.68 26.51
CA ALA A 29 11.95 4.64 25.58
C ALA A 29 13.40 4.89 25.09
N CYS A 30 13.72 6.11 24.65
CA CYS A 30 15.07 6.45 24.19
C CYS A 30 16.12 6.24 25.29
N VAL A 31 15.85 6.67 26.51
CA VAL A 31 16.74 6.47 27.67
C VAL A 31 16.91 4.97 27.95
N TYR A 32 15.83 4.20 27.92
CA TYR A 32 15.88 2.75 28.13
C TYR A 32 16.72 2.04 27.07
N PHE A 33 16.47 2.31 25.78
CA PHE A 33 17.23 1.70 24.70
C PHE A 33 18.69 2.20 24.70
N LEU A 34 18.96 3.50 24.68
CA LEU A 34 20.33 4.01 24.64
C LEU A 34 21.15 3.61 25.88
N GLY A 35 20.56 3.68 27.08
CA GLY A 35 21.20 3.20 28.31
C GLY A 35 21.45 1.69 28.25
N GLY A 36 20.47 0.92 27.77
CA GLY A 36 20.64 -0.52 27.52
C GLY A 36 21.73 -0.81 26.50
N LEU A 37 21.90 0.02 25.46
CA LEU A 37 22.94 -0.16 24.45
C LEU A 37 24.32 0.04 25.05
N LEU A 38 24.49 1.05 25.90
CA LEU A 38 25.74 1.28 26.62
C LEU A 38 26.08 0.09 27.54
N ILE A 39 25.11 -0.39 28.31
CA ILE A 39 25.29 -1.59 29.15
C ILE A 39 25.60 -2.83 28.30
N PHE A 40 24.94 -2.98 27.16
CA PHE A 40 25.18 -4.08 26.23
C PHE A 40 26.59 -4.03 25.65
N CYS A 41 27.08 -2.86 25.21
CA CYS A 41 28.45 -2.68 24.74
C CYS A 41 29.47 -3.07 25.82
N ILE A 42 29.27 -2.63 27.06
CA ILE A 42 30.10 -3.02 28.21
C ILE A 42 30.07 -4.54 28.38
N ARG A 43 28.89 -5.14 28.41
CA ARG A 43 28.72 -6.60 28.55
C ARG A 43 29.40 -7.36 27.41
N VAL A 44 29.32 -6.89 26.18
CA VAL A 44 29.97 -7.49 25.00
C VAL A 44 31.50 -7.42 25.13
N ALA A 45 32.05 -6.31 25.61
CA ALA A 45 33.48 -6.15 25.82
C ALA A 45 34.04 -7.19 26.82
N PHE A 46 33.27 -7.54 27.87
CA PHE A 46 33.72 -8.49 28.90
C PHE A 46 33.30 -9.95 28.68
N LYS A 47 32.11 -10.20 28.12
CA LYS A 47 31.48 -11.54 28.06
C LYS A 47 31.10 -11.98 26.63
N GLY A 48 31.42 -11.16 25.62
CA GLY A 48 31.02 -11.40 24.24
C GLY A 48 29.52 -11.21 23.99
N VAL A 49 29.13 -11.37 22.73
CA VAL A 49 27.73 -11.21 22.29
C VAL A 49 26.88 -12.38 22.80
N PRO A 50 25.79 -12.14 23.56
CA PRO A 50 24.89 -13.21 23.97
C PRO A 50 24.32 -13.94 22.75
N ARG A 51 24.34 -15.27 22.79
CA ARG A 51 23.79 -16.14 21.75
C ARG A 51 22.36 -16.51 22.12
N ASP A 52 21.39 -16.01 21.37
CA ASP A 52 19.98 -16.43 21.45
C ASP A 52 19.71 -17.38 20.26
N GLU A 53 19.14 -18.56 20.52
CA GLU A 53 18.83 -19.54 19.47
C GLU A 53 17.92 -18.97 18.38
N GLU A 54 17.03 -18.02 18.72
CA GLU A 54 16.11 -17.41 17.75
C GLU A 54 16.85 -16.41 16.85
N THR A 55 17.86 -15.69 17.35
CA THR A 55 18.69 -14.82 16.52
C THR A 55 19.67 -15.61 15.66
N LEU A 56 20.14 -16.76 16.13
CA LEU A 56 21.02 -17.67 15.38
C LEU A 56 20.30 -18.38 14.23
N LYS A 57 19.00 -18.70 14.39
CA LYS A 57 18.17 -19.30 13.31
C LYS A 57 17.87 -18.31 12.18
N ARG A 58 17.87 -17.01 12.45
CA ARG A 58 17.71 -15.97 11.44
C ARG A 58 19.11 -15.60 10.92
N GLY A 59 19.45 -15.99 9.70
CA GLY A 59 20.77 -15.69 9.10
C GLY A 59 21.12 -14.19 9.06
N ASN A 60 22.33 -13.86 8.59
CA ASN A 60 22.85 -12.48 8.54
C ASN A 60 22.17 -11.55 7.51
N ALA A 61 21.16 -12.01 6.77
CA ALA A 61 20.62 -11.35 5.59
C ALA A 61 19.53 -10.27 5.87
N GLY A 62 19.66 -9.50 6.97
CA GLY A 62 18.68 -8.47 7.33
C GLY A 62 19.27 -7.06 7.36
N PHE A 63 18.43 -6.04 7.15
CA PHE A 63 18.76 -4.61 7.24
C PHE A 63 19.31 -4.21 8.63
N VAL A 64 18.94 -4.97 9.66
CA VAL A 64 19.46 -4.84 11.03
C VAL A 64 20.66 -5.77 11.21
N GLY A 65 21.86 -5.17 11.33
CA GLY A 65 23.12 -5.89 11.49
C GLY A 65 23.14 -6.84 12.69
N TYR A 66 24.01 -7.85 12.64
CA TYR A 66 24.14 -8.91 13.66
C TYR A 66 24.16 -8.35 15.09
N PHE A 67 24.96 -7.31 15.33
CA PHE A 67 25.09 -6.67 16.64
C PHE A 67 23.77 -6.07 17.15
N LEU A 68 23.12 -5.24 16.33
CA LEU A 68 21.91 -4.51 16.73
C LEU A 68 20.72 -5.45 16.99
N ARG A 69 20.67 -6.58 16.26
CA ARG A 69 19.67 -7.63 16.49
C ARG A 69 19.82 -8.29 17.87
N HIS A 70 21.03 -8.74 18.20
CA HIS A 70 21.30 -9.36 19.50
C HIS A 70 21.09 -8.38 20.64
N TYR A 71 21.46 -7.12 20.44
CA TYR A 71 21.15 -6.04 21.37
C TYR A 71 19.64 -5.89 21.59
N PHE A 72 18.84 -5.80 20.53
CA PHE A 72 17.39 -5.63 20.63
C PHE A 72 16.71 -6.76 21.43
N PHE A 73 17.08 -8.01 21.16
CA PHE A 73 16.54 -9.13 21.92
C PHE A 73 17.03 -9.15 23.36
N TRP A 74 18.28 -8.75 23.61
CA TRP A 74 18.79 -8.67 24.97
C TRP A 74 18.11 -7.56 25.78
N VAL A 75 17.92 -6.37 25.21
CA VAL A 75 17.35 -5.23 25.92
C VAL A 75 15.87 -5.43 26.22
N ILE A 76 15.10 -6.11 25.36
CA ILE A 76 13.68 -6.41 25.61
C ILE A 76 13.50 -7.64 26.54
N GLN A 77 14.56 -8.42 26.78
CA GLN A 77 14.51 -9.64 27.59
C GLN A 77 13.81 -9.50 28.95
N PRO A 78 14.07 -8.44 29.74
CA PRO A 78 13.39 -8.27 31.02
C PRO A 78 11.87 -8.17 30.90
N LEU A 79 11.37 -7.55 29.84
CA LEU A 79 9.95 -7.31 29.64
C LEU A 79 9.19 -8.62 29.40
N TRP A 80 9.62 -9.48 28.48
CA TRP A 80 8.93 -10.77 28.31
C TRP A 80 9.23 -11.75 29.45
N ALA A 81 10.38 -11.63 30.14
CA ALA A 81 10.66 -12.48 31.30
C ALA A 81 9.66 -12.21 32.43
N LEU A 82 9.27 -10.96 32.62
CA LEU A 82 8.21 -10.57 33.55
C LEU A 82 6.86 -11.18 33.14
N ILE A 83 6.50 -11.11 31.86
CA ILE A 83 5.27 -11.70 31.32
C ILE A 83 5.28 -13.23 31.49
N LEU A 84 6.40 -13.90 31.18
CA LEU A 84 6.54 -15.35 31.37
C LEU A 84 6.30 -15.74 32.83
N ARG A 85 6.89 -14.99 33.78
CA ARG A 85 6.72 -15.20 35.23
C ARG A 85 5.30 -14.94 35.72
N SER A 86 4.58 -14.01 35.10
CA SER A 86 3.20 -13.67 35.50
C SER A 86 2.20 -14.79 35.24
N GLY A 87 2.54 -15.80 34.45
CA GLY A 87 1.60 -16.88 34.10
C GLY A 87 0.62 -16.52 32.98
N LEU A 88 0.53 -15.27 32.55
CA LEU A 88 -0.41 -14.81 31.52
C LEU A 88 -0.33 -15.66 30.23
N PRO A 89 -1.46 -16.16 29.71
CA PRO A 89 -1.49 -16.94 28.48
C PRO A 89 -1.31 -16.05 27.24
N ALA A 90 -0.75 -16.59 26.16
CA ALA A 90 -0.50 -15.83 24.93
C ALA A 90 -1.78 -15.20 24.35
N ASN A 91 -2.89 -15.94 24.33
CA ASN A 91 -4.18 -15.43 23.85
C ASN A 91 -4.69 -14.22 24.66
N ALA A 92 -4.40 -14.14 25.96
CA ALA A 92 -4.77 -12.97 26.77
C ALA A 92 -3.93 -11.74 26.38
N LEU A 93 -2.66 -11.94 26.00
CA LEU A 93 -1.82 -10.87 25.48
C LEU A 93 -2.30 -10.39 24.11
N SER A 94 -2.67 -11.31 23.21
CA SER A 94 -3.27 -10.96 21.91
C SER A 94 -4.56 -10.16 22.11
N MET A 95 -5.39 -10.54 23.09
CA MET A 95 -6.63 -9.83 23.37
C MET A 95 -6.41 -8.46 24.01
N LEU A 96 -5.44 -8.33 24.90
CA LEU A 96 -5.04 -7.05 25.46
C LEU A 96 -4.47 -6.13 24.37
N SER A 97 -3.62 -6.66 23.49
CA SER A 97 -3.11 -5.97 22.30
C SER A 97 -4.27 -5.46 21.44
N GLY A 98 -5.23 -6.33 21.12
CA GLY A 98 -6.45 -5.99 20.40
C GLY A 98 -7.24 -4.85 21.06
N LEU A 99 -7.44 -4.93 22.37
CA LEU A 99 -8.16 -3.91 23.14
C LEU A 99 -7.45 -2.56 23.11
N LEU A 100 -6.13 -2.51 23.34
CA LEU A 100 -5.34 -1.28 23.29
C LEU A 100 -5.35 -0.70 21.86
N GLY A 101 -5.20 -1.56 20.86
CA GLY A 101 -5.21 -1.19 19.46
C GLY A 101 -6.55 -0.62 19.01
N ILE A 102 -7.68 -1.21 19.40
CA ILE A 102 -9.02 -0.65 19.10
C ILE A 102 -9.24 0.67 19.85
N SER A 103 -8.82 0.72 21.13
CA SER A 103 -8.92 1.94 21.94
C SER A 103 -8.11 3.10 21.36
N SER A 104 -7.02 2.81 20.64
CA SER A 104 -6.23 3.82 19.95
C SER A 104 -7.05 4.59 18.91
N GLY A 105 -7.88 3.89 18.13
CA GLY A 105 -8.77 4.50 17.13
C GLY A 105 -9.81 5.41 17.78
N VAL A 106 -10.41 4.97 18.88
CA VAL A 106 -11.37 5.77 19.65
C VAL A 106 -10.71 7.02 20.22
N ALA A 107 -9.50 6.89 20.77
CA ALA A 107 -8.73 8.03 21.30
C ALA A 107 -8.42 9.05 20.20
N VAL A 108 -7.95 8.61 19.02
CA VAL A 108 -7.69 9.51 17.89
C VAL A 108 -8.96 10.16 17.36
N ALA A 109 -10.06 9.41 17.23
CA ALA A 109 -11.36 9.96 16.83
C ALA A 109 -11.82 11.09 17.76
N ALA A 110 -11.52 10.97 19.06
CA ALA A 110 -11.79 11.98 20.08
C ALA A 110 -10.74 13.11 20.16
N GLY A 111 -9.77 13.16 19.24
CA GLY A 111 -8.71 14.19 19.22
C GLY A 111 -7.57 13.95 20.23
N ARG A 112 -7.45 12.74 20.81
CA ARG A 112 -6.41 12.38 21.79
C ARG A 112 -5.23 11.70 21.10
N PHE A 113 -4.53 12.42 20.23
CA PHE A 113 -3.47 11.87 19.38
C PHE A 113 -2.30 11.23 20.14
N ALA A 114 -1.77 11.87 21.18
CA ALA A 114 -0.69 11.27 21.99
C ALA A 114 -1.12 9.94 22.61
N LEU A 115 -2.29 9.90 23.27
CA LEU A 115 -2.85 8.70 23.86
C LEU A 115 -3.07 7.61 22.80
N GLY A 116 -3.72 7.97 21.69
CA GLY A 116 -3.99 7.05 20.59
C GLY A 116 -2.73 6.44 20.00
N GLY A 117 -1.74 7.27 19.64
CA GLY A 117 -0.47 6.79 19.10
C GLY A 117 0.28 5.86 20.06
N TRP A 118 0.35 6.20 21.36
CA TRP A 118 1.00 5.35 22.36
C TRP A 118 0.26 4.05 22.64
N LEU A 119 -1.07 4.06 22.66
CA LEU A 119 -1.88 2.84 22.76
C LEU A 119 -1.62 1.91 21.56
N PHE A 120 -1.52 2.46 20.36
CA PHE A 120 -1.26 1.70 19.14
C PHE A 120 0.15 1.10 19.09
N LEU A 121 1.17 1.88 19.46
CA LEU A 121 2.53 1.36 19.60
C LEU A 121 2.61 0.30 20.70
N GLY A 122 1.94 0.51 21.83
CA GLY A 122 1.85 -0.45 22.91
C GLY A 122 1.20 -1.76 22.49
N ALA A 123 0.09 -1.70 21.72
CA ALA A 123 -0.53 -2.86 21.12
C ALA A 123 0.46 -3.64 20.24
N GLY A 124 1.16 -2.97 19.32
CA GLY A 124 2.17 -3.59 18.48
C GLY A 124 3.33 -4.24 19.24
N ILE A 125 3.70 -3.72 20.42
CA ILE A 125 4.71 -4.36 21.29
C ILE A 125 4.15 -5.64 21.91
N LEU A 126 2.94 -5.59 22.49
CA LEU A 126 2.31 -6.76 23.13
C LEU A 126 2.08 -7.91 22.14
N ASP A 127 1.70 -7.56 20.92
CA ASP A 127 1.54 -8.47 19.79
C ASP A 127 2.84 -9.22 19.45
N VAL A 128 3.95 -8.51 19.30
CA VAL A 128 5.25 -9.17 19.09
C VAL A 128 5.62 -10.09 20.25
N MET A 129 5.22 -9.71 21.48
CA MET A 129 5.47 -10.51 22.67
C MET A 129 4.62 -11.78 22.72
N ASP A 130 3.35 -11.74 22.34
CA ASP A 130 2.44 -12.89 22.43
C ASP A 130 2.96 -14.12 21.65
N GLY A 131 3.49 -13.90 20.45
CA GLY A 131 4.00 -14.95 19.60
C GLY A 131 5.28 -15.55 20.16
N ARG A 132 6.11 -14.73 20.82
CA ARG A 132 7.30 -15.21 21.51
C ARG A 132 6.93 -16.04 22.74
N ILE A 133 5.97 -15.56 23.55
CA ILE A 133 5.45 -16.30 24.71
C ILE A 133 4.87 -17.65 24.28
N ALA A 134 4.03 -17.68 23.24
CA ALA A 134 3.44 -18.91 22.71
C ALA A 134 4.48 -19.93 22.27
N ARG A 135 5.56 -19.48 21.60
CA ARG A 135 6.66 -20.36 21.17
C ARG A 135 7.48 -20.85 22.36
N THR A 136 7.82 -19.99 23.31
CA THR A 136 8.58 -20.37 24.51
C THR A 136 7.81 -21.38 25.37
N ARG A 137 6.49 -21.24 25.48
CA ARG A 137 5.63 -22.18 26.23
C ARG A 137 5.22 -23.42 25.44
N LYS A 138 5.57 -23.52 24.15
CA LYS A 138 5.12 -24.59 23.23
C LYS A 138 3.59 -24.66 23.10
N GLU A 139 2.92 -23.51 23.20
CA GLU A 139 1.45 -23.34 23.08
C GLU A 139 1.02 -22.88 21.68
N ALA A 140 1.98 -22.60 20.78
CA ALA A 140 1.70 -22.14 19.42
C ALA A 140 0.83 -23.14 18.63
N ASN A 141 -0.30 -22.68 18.13
CA ASN A 141 -1.29 -23.49 17.41
C ASN A 141 -1.99 -22.69 16.29
N PRO A 142 -2.67 -23.35 15.33
CA PRO A 142 -3.34 -22.67 14.21
C PRO A 142 -4.44 -21.69 14.63
N ALA A 143 -5.18 -21.98 15.72
CA ALA A 143 -6.23 -21.11 16.21
C ALA A 143 -5.66 -19.79 16.75
N GLY A 144 -4.54 -19.85 17.48
CA GLY A 144 -3.82 -18.66 17.94
C GLY A 144 -3.27 -17.83 16.77
N ALA A 145 -2.70 -18.47 15.75
CA ALA A 145 -2.24 -17.77 14.55
C ALA A 145 -3.39 -17.09 13.77
N ALA A 146 -4.56 -17.72 13.72
CA ALA A 146 -5.76 -17.11 13.14
C ALA A 146 -6.25 -15.92 13.98
N LEU A 147 -6.26 -16.05 15.31
CA LEU A 147 -6.62 -14.95 16.23
C LEU A 147 -5.72 -13.73 16.04
N ASP A 148 -4.41 -13.93 16.08
CA ASP A 148 -3.36 -12.93 15.86
C ASP A 148 -3.58 -12.17 14.53
N SER A 149 -3.61 -12.92 13.42
CA SER A 149 -3.77 -12.33 12.08
C SER A 149 -5.11 -11.62 11.84
N VAL A 150 -6.19 -12.01 12.53
CA VAL A 150 -7.50 -11.35 12.44
C VAL A 150 -7.54 -10.11 13.33
N LEU A 151 -7.07 -10.20 14.57
CA LEU A 151 -7.03 -9.07 15.51
C LEU A 151 -6.16 -7.94 14.96
N ASP A 152 -5.02 -8.25 14.33
CA ASP A 152 -4.18 -7.29 13.62
C ASP A 152 -4.95 -6.38 12.68
N ARG A 153 -5.89 -6.97 11.94
CA ARG A 153 -6.68 -6.26 10.93
C ARG A 153 -7.71 -5.35 11.60
N TYR A 154 -8.29 -5.78 12.72
CA TYR A 154 -9.16 -4.92 13.52
C TYR A 154 -8.40 -3.75 14.15
N VAL A 155 -7.21 -4.00 14.70
CA VAL A 155 -6.36 -2.96 15.31
C VAL A 155 -5.94 -1.91 14.29
N ASP A 156 -5.39 -2.34 13.15
CA ASP A 156 -4.98 -1.43 12.07
C ASP A 156 -6.17 -0.64 11.53
N SER A 157 -7.32 -1.30 11.34
CA SER A 157 -8.53 -0.65 10.85
C SER A 157 -9.10 0.35 11.85
N ALA A 158 -9.13 0.03 13.14
CA ALA A 158 -9.64 0.92 14.18
C ALA A 158 -8.84 2.24 14.23
N MET A 159 -7.51 2.16 14.21
CA MET A 159 -6.64 3.35 14.14
C MET A 159 -6.96 4.21 12.91
N LEU A 160 -7.03 3.59 11.72
CA LEU A 160 -7.28 4.29 10.46
C LEU A 160 -8.70 4.87 10.39
N MET A 161 -9.70 4.17 10.92
CA MET A 161 -11.08 4.67 11.06
C MET A 161 -11.15 5.85 12.03
N GLY A 162 -10.37 5.82 13.13
CA GLY A 162 -10.28 6.93 14.06
C GLY A 162 -9.68 8.19 13.41
N LEU A 163 -8.62 8.03 12.63
CA LEU A 163 -8.05 9.11 11.82
C LEU A 163 -9.04 9.62 10.76
N ALA A 164 -9.71 8.72 10.04
CA ALA A 164 -10.72 9.08 9.05
C ALA A 164 -11.88 9.87 9.69
N TRP A 165 -12.33 9.46 10.88
CA TRP A 165 -13.37 10.16 11.62
C TRP A 165 -12.94 11.57 12.05
N TYR A 166 -11.72 11.71 12.59
CA TYR A 166 -11.18 13.00 12.99
C TYR A 166 -11.04 13.96 11.80
N TYR A 167 -10.59 13.44 10.65
CA TYR A 167 -10.30 14.21 9.44
C TYR A 167 -11.43 14.26 8.40
N ARG A 168 -12.63 13.79 8.72
CA ARG A 168 -13.74 13.57 7.76
C ARG A 168 -14.13 14.79 6.93
N ASP A 169 -13.93 15.99 7.48
CA ASP A 169 -14.29 17.26 6.84
C ASP A 169 -13.09 17.91 6.10
N THR A 170 -12.00 17.15 5.89
CA THR A 170 -10.75 17.63 5.28
C THR A 170 -10.29 16.73 4.14
N TRP A 171 -9.34 17.19 3.33
CA TRP A 171 -8.73 16.39 2.26
C TRP A 171 -8.04 15.11 2.77
N VAL A 172 -7.69 15.03 4.06
CA VAL A 172 -6.99 13.89 4.68
C VAL A 172 -7.87 12.65 4.78
N LEU A 173 -9.19 12.79 4.67
CA LEU A 173 -10.10 11.64 4.59
C LEU A 173 -9.71 10.69 3.45
N LEU A 174 -9.35 11.21 2.27
CA LEU A 174 -9.00 10.38 1.12
C LEU A 174 -7.72 9.54 1.36
N PRO A 175 -6.59 10.11 1.84
CA PRO A 175 -5.46 9.32 2.33
C PRO A 175 -5.82 8.32 3.44
N ALA A 176 -6.72 8.67 4.38
CA ALA A 176 -7.14 7.75 5.43
C ALA A 176 -7.84 6.50 4.87
N LEU A 177 -8.80 6.71 3.97
CA LEU A 177 -9.49 5.64 3.25
C LEU A 177 -8.54 4.85 2.36
N GLY A 178 -7.58 5.52 1.71
CA GLY A 178 -6.52 4.89 0.93
C GLY A 178 -5.60 4.00 1.79
N ALA A 179 -5.24 4.44 2.99
CA ALA A 179 -4.48 3.65 3.95
C ALA A 179 -5.26 2.42 4.43
N LEU A 180 -6.56 2.56 4.71
CA LEU A 180 -7.45 1.43 5.05
C LEU A 180 -7.54 0.44 3.87
N LEU A 181 -7.69 0.99 2.67
CA LEU A 181 -7.37 0.46 1.34
C LEU A 181 -6.24 -0.56 1.35
N GLY A 182 -5.03 0.00 1.28
CA GLY A 182 -3.81 -0.76 1.10
C GLY A 182 -3.51 -1.67 2.29
N SER A 183 -3.76 -1.22 3.53
CA SER A 183 -3.45 -2.02 4.72
C SER A 183 -4.29 -3.29 4.81
N SER A 184 -5.51 -3.28 4.24
CA SER A 184 -6.35 -4.48 4.12
C SER A 184 -5.91 -5.40 2.97
N LEU A 185 -5.48 -4.83 1.84
CA LEU A 185 -5.08 -5.59 0.66
C LEU A 185 -3.71 -6.27 0.82
N VAL A 186 -2.74 -5.64 1.46
CA VAL A 186 -1.38 -6.20 1.67
C VAL A 186 -1.40 -7.61 2.30
N PRO A 187 -2.10 -7.85 3.43
CA PRO A 187 -2.22 -9.19 4.02
C PRO A 187 -3.19 -10.08 3.23
N TYR A 188 -4.26 -9.52 2.64
CA TYR A 188 -5.21 -10.31 1.85
C TYR A 188 -4.57 -10.96 0.63
N VAL A 189 -3.80 -10.22 -0.16
CA VAL A 189 -3.11 -10.76 -1.35
C VAL A 189 -2.12 -11.84 -0.94
N ARG A 190 -1.42 -11.67 0.20
CA ARG A 190 -0.54 -12.70 0.74
C ARG A 190 -1.32 -13.96 1.11
N ALA A 191 -2.39 -13.83 1.88
CA ALA A 191 -3.23 -14.96 2.28
C ALA A 191 -3.85 -15.68 1.07
N LYS A 192 -4.28 -14.91 0.04
CA LYS A 192 -4.79 -15.46 -1.21
C LYS A 192 -3.71 -16.20 -2.00
N GLY A 193 -2.48 -15.67 -2.03
CA GLY A 193 -1.32 -16.33 -2.61
C GLY A 193 -1.02 -17.65 -1.93
N GLU A 194 -0.91 -17.65 -0.59
CA GLU A 194 -0.67 -18.85 0.22
C GLU A 194 -1.78 -19.90 -0.02
N GLY A 195 -3.05 -19.48 -0.09
CA GLY A 195 -4.18 -20.36 -0.43
C GLY A 195 -4.20 -20.89 -1.87
N LEU A 196 -3.42 -20.29 -2.78
CA LEU A 196 -3.22 -20.74 -4.16
C LEU A 196 -1.86 -21.43 -4.36
N GLY A 197 -1.11 -21.69 -3.28
CA GLY A 197 0.20 -22.33 -3.33
C GLY A 197 1.35 -21.42 -3.79
N VAL A 198 1.13 -20.11 -3.88
CA VAL A 198 2.14 -19.11 -4.29
C VAL A 198 2.60 -18.31 -3.08
N ASN A 199 3.90 -18.37 -2.77
CA ASN A 199 4.45 -17.62 -1.65
C ASN A 199 4.72 -16.16 -2.03
N VAL A 200 3.93 -15.23 -1.50
CA VAL A 200 4.03 -13.79 -1.77
C VAL A 200 4.52 -13.05 -0.51
N ARG A 201 5.84 -12.98 -0.32
CA ARG A 201 6.46 -12.35 0.87
C ARG A 201 6.98 -10.93 0.63
N ASP A 202 7.28 -10.57 -0.61
CA ASP A 202 7.94 -9.30 -0.94
C ASP A 202 7.05 -8.08 -0.68
N GLY A 203 7.68 -6.91 -0.50
CA GLY A 203 6.97 -5.65 -0.29
C GLY A 203 7.74 -4.68 0.61
N ALA A 204 7.72 -3.39 0.26
CA ALA A 204 8.41 -2.36 1.01
C ALA A 204 7.70 -1.99 2.33
N MET A 205 6.36 -2.11 2.39
CA MET A 205 5.56 -1.76 3.56
C MET A 205 5.02 -3.00 4.24
N GLN A 206 5.64 -3.44 5.34
CA GLN A 206 5.13 -4.52 6.19
C GLN A 206 4.38 -3.94 7.40
N ARG A 207 3.93 -4.82 8.31
CA ARG A 207 3.12 -4.39 9.45
C ARG A 207 3.91 -3.55 10.44
N LEU A 208 5.15 -3.94 10.74
CA LEU A 208 6.00 -3.20 11.67
C LEU A 208 6.20 -1.75 11.21
N GLU A 209 6.50 -1.54 9.92
CA GLU A 209 6.69 -0.20 9.37
C GLU A 209 5.41 0.62 9.46
N ARG A 210 4.24 0.04 9.15
CA ARG A 210 2.96 0.74 9.34
C ARG A 210 2.73 1.15 10.79
N VAL A 211 2.95 0.24 11.74
CA VAL A 211 2.77 0.51 13.17
C VAL A 211 3.69 1.64 13.63
N LEU A 212 4.94 1.65 13.17
CA LEU A 212 5.90 2.70 13.50
C LEU A 212 5.52 4.05 12.89
N PHE A 213 5.26 4.12 11.58
CA PHE A 213 4.95 5.40 10.92
C PHE A 213 3.61 6.00 11.37
N LEU A 214 2.56 5.18 11.47
CA LEU A 214 1.26 5.65 11.99
C LEU A 214 1.33 5.93 13.49
N GLY A 215 1.88 5.00 14.27
CA GLY A 215 1.92 5.09 15.73
C GLY A 215 2.79 6.24 16.21
N ALA A 216 4.03 6.35 15.74
CA ALA A 216 4.93 7.43 16.16
C ALA A 216 4.49 8.79 15.59
N GLY A 217 4.04 8.83 14.33
CA GLY A 217 3.51 10.05 13.72
C GLY A 217 2.31 10.59 14.50
N THR A 218 1.40 9.71 14.93
CA THR A 218 0.24 10.06 15.75
C THR A 218 0.65 10.43 17.17
N ALA A 219 1.49 9.64 17.83
CA ALA A 219 1.89 9.83 19.22
C ALA A 219 2.64 11.17 19.44
N LEU A 220 3.50 11.53 18.50
CA LEU A 220 4.37 12.71 18.60
C LEU A 220 3.76 13.97 17.99
N SER A 221 2.71 13.84 17.17
CA SER A 221 2.07 15.00 16.52
C SER A 221 1.76 16.17 17.46
N PRO A 222 1.23 15.97 18.69
CA PRO A 222 0.89 17.07 19.61
C PRO A 222 2.03 18.03 19.94
N ILE A 223 3.29 17.63 19.74
CA ILE A 223 4.45 18.48 19.97
C ILE A 223 4.44 19.68 19.02
N LEU A 224 4.25 19.45 17.72
CA LEU A 224 4.27 20.55 16.74
C LEU A 224 3.07 21.47 16.96
N GLU A 225 1.88 20.91 17.15
CA GLU A 225 0.69 21.77 17.28
C GLU A 225 0.67 22.52 18.61
N ALA A 226 1.22 21.97 19.70
CA ALA A 226 1.34 22.71 20.95
C ALA A 226 2.31 23.90 20.85
N VAL A 227 3.31 23.85 19.97
CA VAL A 227 4.29 24.92 19.76
C VAL A 227 3.74 25.99 18.80
N PHE A 228 3.17 25.58 17.68
CA PHE A 228 2.77 26.50 16.61
C PHE A 228 1.30 26.96 16.70
N TRP A 229 0.40 26.12 17.22
CA TRP A 229 -1.05 26.36 17.29
C TRP A 229 -1.67 26.00 18.66
N PRO A 230 -1.17 26.57 19.78
CA PRO A 230 -1.56 26.16 21.12
C PRO A 230 -3.06 26.33 21.45
N GLN A 231 -3.71 27.31 20.82
CA GLN A 231 -5.10 27.70 21.08
C GLN A 231 -6.12 26.98 20.19
N GLU A 232 -5.66 26.26 19.17
CA GLU A 232 -6.55 25.56 18.25
C GLU A 232 -7.12 24.30 18.91
N LYS A 233 -8.45 24.19 18.93
CA LYS A 233 -9.15 23.08 19.58
C LYS A 233 -9.14 21.80 18.75
N HIS A 234 -9.09 21.94 17.43
CA HIS A 234 -9.08 20.84 16.45
C HIS A 234 -7.95 21.05 15.44
N PRO A 235 -6.69 20.98 15.87
CA PRO A 235 -5.59 21.28 14.99
C PRO A 235 -5.40 20.15 13.96
N MET A 236 -4.79 20.52 12.84
CA MET A 236 -4.29 19.56 11.86
C MET A 236 -3.04 18.89 12.42
N HIS A 237 -3.10 17.59 12.69
CA HIS A 237 -1.98 16.87 13.28
C HIS A 237 -0.92 16.48 12.23
N TRP A 238 -0.07 17.43 11.83
CA TRP A 238 0.78 17.31 10.63
C TRP A 238 1.70 16.09 10.62
N MET A 239 2.30 15.71 11.76
CA MET A 239 3.13 14.49 11.81
C MET A 239 2.31 13.23 11.55
N ALA A 240 1.08 13.18 12.09
CA ALA A 240 0.15 12.08 11.84
C ALA A 240 -0.30 12.06 10.38
N VAL A 241 -0.56 13.22 9.78
CA VAL A 241 -0.93 13.37 8.36
C VAL A 241 0.19 12.87 7.45
N VAL A 242 1.44 13.27 7.70
CA VAL A 242 2.59 12.80 6.92
C VAL A 242 2.74 11.28 7.04
N GLY A 243 2.67 10.74 8.25
CA GLY A 243 2.71 9.29 8.48
C GLY A 243 1.57 8.55 7.77
N LEU A 244 0.35 9.08 7.83
CA LEU A 244 -0.84 8.53 7.19
C LEU A 244 -0.74 8.52 5.66
N VAL A 245 -0.34 9.64 5.05
CA VAL A 245 -0.16 9.76 3.60
C VAL A 245 0.94 8.80 3.13
N PHE A 246 2.05 8.73 3.85
CA PHE A 246 3.12 7.79 3.56
C PHE A 246 2.62 6.34 3.60
N VAL A 247 1.87 5.96 4.64
CA VAL A 247 1.28 4.62 4.76
C VAL A 247 0.25 4.36 3.68
N ALA A 248 -0.59 5.35 3.33
CA ALA A 248 -1.56 5.22 2.24
C ALA A 248 -0.87 4.88 0.92
N ILE A 249 0.18 5.62 0.56
CA ILE A 249 0.92 5.40 -0.69
C ILE A 249 1.64 4.04 -0.63
N MET A 250 2.44 3.81 0.41
CA MET A 250 3.33 2.64 0.48
C MET A 250 2.57 1.32 0.62
N SER A 251 1.45 1.30 1.36
CA SER A 251 0.60 0.12 1.49
C SER A 251 -0.06 -0.24 0.15
N ASN A 252 -0.56 0.76 -0.60
CA ASN A 252 -1.17 0.50 -1.91
C ASN A 252 -0.13 0.07 -2.95
N LEU A 253 1.04 0.71 -2.99
CA LEU A 253 2.14 0.27 -3.87
C LEU A 253 2.56 -1.16 -3.56
N THR A 254 2.63 -1.53 -2.28
CA THR A 254 2.93 -2.89 -1.85
C THR A 254 1.83 -3.87 -2.25
N ALA A 255 0.56 -3.52 -2.04
CA ALA A 255 -0.58 -4.35 -2.43
C ALA A 255 -0.60 -4.62 -3.94
N ILE A 256 -0.41 -3.57 -4.76
CA ILE A 256 -0.35 -3.68 -6.23
C ILE A 256 0.85 -4.53 -6.66
N SER A 257 2.02 -4.32 -6.07
CA SER A 257 3.21 -5.09 -6.37
C SER A 257 3.01 -6.59 -6.07
N ARG A 258 2.46 -6.90 -4.89
CA ARG A 258 2.12 -8.28 -4.49
C ARG A 258 1.08 -8.89 -5.43
N PHE A 259 0.04 -8.15 -5.76
CA PHE A 259 -1.03 -8.62 -6.63
C PHE A 259 -0.49 -8.94 -8.03
N ARG A 260 0.32 -8.04 -8.59
CA ARG A 260 0.98 -8.26 -9.87
C ARG A 260 1.88 -9.48 -9.83
N ASN A 261 2.67 -9.66 -8.77
CA ASN A 261 3.56 -10.82 -8.64
C ASN A 261 2.77 -12.13 -8.52
N LEU A 262 1.66 -12.13 -7.77
CA LEU A 262 0.75 -13.26 -7.67
C LEU A 262 0.15 -13.62 -9.01
N VAL A 263 -0.41 -12.64 -9.73
CA VAL A 263 -1.00 -12.86 -11.07
C VAL A 263 0.06 -13.38 -12.04
N LYS A 264 1.27 -12.82 -12.03
CA LYS A 264 2.38 -13.29 -12.88
C LYS A 264 2.82 -14.72 -12.56
N ALA A 265 2.81 -15.11 -11.29
CA ALA A 265 3.18 -16.46 -10.86
C ALA A 265 2.12 -17.51 -11.27
N LEU A 266 0.85 -17.11 -11.36
CA LEU A 266 -0.27 -17.97 -11.75
C LEU A 266 -0.55 -17.95 -13.25
N ALA A 267 -0.16 -16.89 -13.94
CA ALA A 267 -0.38 -16.75 -15.36
C ALA A 267 0.38 -17.84 -16.13
N PRO A 268 -0.22 -18.42 -17.18
CA PRO A 268 0.48 -19.38 -18.03
C PRO A 268 1.73 -18.73 -18.64
N LYS A 269 2.86 -19.44 -18.62
CA LYS A 269 4.12 -18.96 -19.21
C LYS A 269 3.94 -18.82 -20.72
N ARG A 270 3.77 -17.58 -21.21
CA ARG A 270 3.84 -17.26 -22.63
C ARG A 270 5.27 -16.99 -23.05
N GLN A 271 5.69 -17.55 -24.17
CA GLN A 271 6.87 -17.08 -24.89
C GLN A 271 6.51 -15.78 -25.59
N GLU A 272 6.65 -14.66 -24.89
CA GLU A 272 6.60 -13.35 -25.53
C GLU A 272 7.91 -13.12 -26.30
N ALA A 273 7.83 -12.70 -27.56
CA ALA A 273 9.02 -12.39 -28.37
C ALA A 273 9.81 -11.17 -27.85
N ARG A 274 9.22 -10.39 -26.94
CA ARG A 274 9.80 -9.17 -26.36
C ARG A 274 9.54 -9.11 -24.86
N SER A 275 10.43 -8.42 -24.14
CA SER A 275 10.23 -8.09 -22.73
C SER A 275 9.02 -7.17 -22.53
N GLU A 276 8.28 -7.37 -21.44
CA GLU A 276 7.15 -6.54 -21.00
C GLU A 276 7.45 -5.03 -21.03
N LYS A 277 8.66 -4.62 -20.62
CA LYS A 277 9.09 -3.21 -20.67
C LYS A 277 9.13 -2.67 -22.10
N ALA A 278 9.60 -3.47 -23.06
CA ALA A 278 9.66 -3.09 -24.46
C ALA A 278 8.26 -2.98 -25.05
N ILE A 279 7.35 -3.92 -24.72
CA ILE A 279 5.95 -3.87 -25.14
C ILE A 279 5.29 -2.58 -24.65
N VAL A 280 5.44 -2.24 -23.36
CA VAL A 280 4.87 -1.02 -22.79
C VAL A 280 5.44 0.23 -23.46
N GLY A 281 6.76 0.30 -23.65
CA GLY A 281 7.42 1.47 -24.25
C GLY A 281 7.03 1.69 -25.71
N LEU A 282 6.96 0.62 -26.51
CA LEU A 282 6.59 0.70 -27.91
C LEU A 282 5.10 0.97 -28.10
N ASN A 283 4.24 0.39 -27.27
CA ASN A 283 2.80 0.66 -27.29
C ASN A 283 2.52 2.14 -26.94
N ALA A 284 3.21 2.68 -25.93
CA ALA A 284 3.11 4.08 -25.57
C ALA A 284 3.62 4.99 -26.70
N ALA A 285 4.76 4.65 -27.33
CA ALA A 285 5.29 5.40 -28.47
C ALA A 285 4.34 5.38 -29.67
N ALA A 286 3.73 4.23 -29.98
CA ALA A 286 2.71 4.10 -31.01
C ALA A 286 1.51 5.01 -30.75
N GLY A 287 1.04 5.05 -29.50
CA GLY A 287 -0.04 5.96 -29.07
C GLY A 287 0.33 7.44 -29.20
N ALA A 288 1.57 7.81 -28.86
CA ALA A 288 2.06 9.18 -29.02
C ALA A 288 2.12 9.59 -30.51
N VAL A 289 2.68 8.74 -31.37
CA VAL A 289 2.73 8.97 -32.82
C VAL A 289 1.33 9.10 -33.40
N ALA A 290 0.40 8.24 -33.00
CA ALA A 290 -0.99 8.31 -33.41
C ALA A 290 -1.68 9.62 -33.00
N THR A 291 -1.38 10.13 -31.81
CA THR A 291 -1.93 11.40 -31.31
C THR A 291 -1.39 12.59 -32.11
N VAL A 292 -0.10 12.56 -32.47
CA VAL A 292 0.51 13.59 -33.34
C VAL A 292 -0.12 13.54 -34.74
N ALA A 293 -0.32 12.34 -35.30
CA ALA A 293 -0.96 12.17 -36.60
C ALA A 293 -2.42 12.67 -36.61
N ASP A 294 -3.19 12.32 -35.57
CA ASP A 294 -4.54 12.84 -35.34
C ASP A 294 -4.53 14.38 -35.34
N PHE A 295 -3.71 15.00 -34.48
CA PHE A 295 -3.64 16.45 -34.36
C PHE A 295 -3.25 17.15 -35.67
N ALA A 296 -2.29 16.58 -36.42
CA ALA A 296 -1.88 17.10 -37.72
C ALA A 296 -3.02 17.05 -38.74
N VAL A 297 -3.81 15.97 -38.76
CA VAL A 297 -5.01 15.86 -39.61
C VAL A 297 -6.05 16.89 -39.22
N VAL A 298 -6.32 17.05 -37.92
CA VAL A 298 -7.30 18.04 -37.45
C VAL A 298 -6.91 19.43 -37.92
N LEU A 299 -5.66 19.84 -37.74
CA LEU A 299 -5.17 21.15 -38.19
C LEU A 299 -5.30 21.30 -39.70
N ALA A 300 -4.85 20.33 -40.49
CA ALA A 300 -4.93 20.40 -41.95
C ALA A 300 -6.39 20.50 -42.45
N LEU A 301 -7.31 19.75 -41.84
CA LEU A 301 -8.72 19.78 -42.23
C LEU A 301 -9.40 21.11 -41.85
N VAL A 302 -9.08 21.65 -40.68
CA VAL A 302 -9.66 22.93 -40.23
C VAL A 302 -9.06 24.10 -41.02
N GLU A 303 -7.74 24.17 -41.12
CA GLU A 303 -7.04 25.33 -41.70
C GLU A 303 -7.05 25.33 -43.22
N TRP A 304 -6.87 24.18 -43.86
CA TRP A 304 -6.69 24.12 -45.32
C TRP A 304 -7.97 23.69 -46.05
N ALA A 305 -8.79 22.83 -45.42
CA ALA A 305 -10.04 22.36 -46.02
C ALA A 305 -11.28 23.09 -45.49
N GLY A 306 -11.14 23.97 -44.49
CA GLY A 306 -12.26 24.74 -43.92
C GLY A 306 -13.33 23.88 -43.24
N LEU A 307 -13.00 22.64 -42.84
CA LEU A 307 -13.94 21.74 -42.18
C LEU A 307 -14.28 22.24 -40.77
N LEU A 308 -15.52 21.98 -40.37
CA LEU A 308 -15.95 22.23 -38.99
C LEU A 308 -15.06 21.42 -38.02
N PRO A 309 -14.54 22.03 -36.94
CA PRO A 309 -13.64 21.38 -36.00
C PRO A 309 -14.15 20.04 -35.47
N ALA A 310 -15.46 19.92 -35.24
CA ALA A 310 -16.07 18.67 -34.78
C ALA A 310 -15.84 17.50 -35.76
N TRP A 311 -16.05 17.72 -37.05
CA TRP A 311 -15.83 16.70 -38.08
C TRP A 311 -14.34 16.41 -38.30
N ALA A 312 -13.51 17.46 -38.23
CA ALA A 312 -12.06 17.29 -38.30
C ALA A 312 -11.54 16.41 -37.14
N THR A 313 -12.02 16.60 -35.91
CA THR A 313 -11.66 15.78 -34.75
C THR A 313 -12.08 14.32 -34.90
N VAL A 314 -13.28 14.05 -35.44
CA VAL A 314 -13.73 12.66 -35.68
C VAL A 314 -12.81 11.96 -36.71
N LEU A 315 -12.49 12.64 -37.82
CA LEU A 315 -11.64 12.09 -38.87
C LEU A 315 -10.19 11.90 -38.40
N GLY A 316 -9.65 12.87 -37.66
CA GLY A 316 -8.34 12.78 -37.03
C GLY A 316 -8.23 11.60 -36.07
N ALA A 317 -9.22 11.41 -35.19
CA ALA A 317 -9.25 10.30 -34.25
C ALA A 317 -9.33 8.93 -34.95
N LEU A 318 -10.10 8.82 -36.03
CA LEU A 318 -10.16 7.60 -36.85
C LEU A 318 -8.80 7.30 -37.51
N LEU A 319 -8.13 8.32 -38.08
CA LEU A 319 -6.79 8.14 -38.65
C LEU A 319 -5.78 7.76 -37.56
N GLY A 320 -5.79 8.45 -36.42
CA GLY A 320 -4.96 8.14 -35.26
C GLY A 320 -5.15 6.69 -34.81
N ALA A 321 -6.38 6.19 -34.74
CA ALA A 321 -6.66 4.79 -34.41
C ALA A 321 -6.06 3.81 -35.44
N VAL A 322 -6.14 4.12 -36.73
CA VAL A 322 -5.52 3.29 -37.80
C VAL A 322 -4.00 3.30 -37.71
N VAL A 323 -3.39 4.47 -37.46
CA VAL A 323 -1.93 4.60 -37.26
C VAL A 323 -1.49 3.80 -36.02
N ASN A 324 -2.19 3.96 -34.90
CA ASN A 324 -1.89 3.25 -33.66
C ASN A 324 -2.02 1.73 -33.83
N TYR A 325 -3.07 1.27 -34.51
CA TYR A 325 -3.27 -0.14 -34.85
C TYR A 325 -2.12 -0.68 -35.71
N SER A 326 -1.76 0.04 -36.78
CA SER A 326 -0.75 -0.38 -37.75
C SER A 326 0.63 -0.50 -37.09
N ILE A 327 1.03 0.49 -36.30
CA ILE A 327 2.31 0.47 -35.57
C ILE A 327 2.32 -0.68 -34.57
N ASN A 328 1.25 -0.87 -33.79
CA ASN A 328 1.20 -1.94 -32.81
C ASN A 328 1.21 -3.34 -33.42
N ARG A 329 0.50 -3.52 -34.54
CA ARG A 329 0.50 -4.79 -35.29
C ARG A 329 1.90 -5.15 -35.78
N VAL A 330 2.60 -4.22 -36.43
CA VAL A 330 3.88 -4.48 -37.09
C VAL A 330 5.05 -4.44 -36.11
N PHE A 331 5.12 -3.41 -35.27
CA PHE A 331 6.29 -3.15 -34.44
C PHE A 331 6.15 -3.67 -33.03
N THR A 332 5.02 -3.42 -32.34
CA THR A 332 4.89 -3.76 -30.91
C THR A 332 4.67 -5.25 -30.69
N PHE A 333 3.64 -5.82 -31.32
CA PHE A 333 3.19 -7.20 -31.09
C PHE A 333 3.56 -8.16 -32.22
N ARG A 334 4.00 -7.66 -33.38
CA ARG A 334 4.41 -8.47 -34.55
C ARG A 334 3.37 -9.52 -34.94
N SER A 335 2.10 -9.12 -34.91
CA SER A 335 0.97 -10.02 -35.10
C SER A 335 0.76 -10.39 -36.56
N THR A 336 0.58 -11.68 -36.84
CA THR A 336 0.33 -12.21 -38.18
C THR A 336 -1.14 -12.57 -38.44
N ALA A 337 -2.01 -12.45 -37.42
CA ALA A 337 -3.42 -12.80 -37.51
C ALA A 337 -4.20 -12.02 -38.59
N ALA A 338 -5.32 -12.57 -39.05
CA ALA A 338 -6.20 -11.96 -40.05
C ALA A 338 -6.64 -10.53 -39.67
N VAL A 339 -6.41 -9.57 -40.58
CA VAL A 339 -6.61 -8.12 -40.35
C VAL A 339 -8.05 -7.80 -39.95
N GLY A 340 -9.05 -8.30 -40.68
CA GLY A 340 -10.46 -7.91 -40.47
C GLY A 340 -10.97 -8.20 -39.05
N ARG A 341 -10.81 -9.44 -38.57
CA ARG A 341 -11.21 -9.82 -37.20
C ARG A 341 -10.43 -9.03 -36.15
N GLN A 342 -9.14 -8.80 -36.40
CA GLN A 342 -8.30 -8.07 -35.47
C GLN A 342 -8.66 -6.58 -35.37
N MET A 343 -8.96 -5.94 -36.51
CA MET A 343 -9.45 -4.56 -36.54
C MET A 343 -10.77 -4.42 -35.79
N MET A 344 -11.70 -5.37 -35.93
CA MET A 344 -12.94 -5.37 -35.16
C MET A 344 -12.69 -5.44 -33.64
N ARG A 345 -11.80 -6.33 -33.20
CA ARG A 345 -11.38 -6.40 -31.78
C ARG A 345 -10.77 -5.08 -31.32
N TYR A 346 -9.89 -4.49 -32.14
CA TYR A 346 -9.26 -3.21 -31.84
C TYR A 346 -10.29 -2.07 -31.73
N ALA A 347 -11.27 -2.02 -32.65
CA ALA A 347 -12.33 -1.03 -32.63
C ALA A 347 -13.20 -1.12 -31.37
N VAL A 348 -13.54 -2.34 -30.91
CA VAL A 348 -14.24 -2.55 -29.64
C VAL A 348 -13.42 -2.03 -28.47
N VAL A 349 -12.12 -2.37 -28.41
CA VAL A 349 -11.22 -1.90 -27.34
C VAL A 349 -11.09 -0.37 -27.35
N SER A 350 -10.93 0.24 -28.53
CA SER A 350 -10.80 1.69 -28.67
C SER A 350 -12.09 2.44 -28.32
N GLY A 351 -13.26 1.96 -28.80
CA GLY A 351 -14.55 2.56 -28.50
C GLY A 351 -14.90 2.49 -27.01
N THR A 352 -14.68 1.33 -26.39
CA THR A 352 -14.86 1.17 -24.94
C THR A 352 -13.85 2.01 -24.15
N SER A 353 -12.61 2.17 -24.64
CA SER A 353 -11.62 3.08 -24.07
C SER A 353 -12.11 4.52 -24.05
N ALA A 354 -12.73 5.00 -25.14
CA ALA A 354 -13.27 6.36 -25.22
C ALA A 354 -14.37 6.58 -24.18
N LEU A 355 -15.30 5.61 -24.03
CA LEU A 355 -16.36 5.65 -23.02
C LEU A 355 -15.80 5.63 -21.60
N LEU A 356 -14.82 4.77 -21.32
CA LEU A 356 -14.16 4.70 -20.01
C LEU A 356 -13.41 6.00 -19.68
N ASN A 357 -12.77 6.63 -20.66
CA ASN A 357 -12.12 7.92 -20.45
C ASN A 357 -13.13 9.04 -20.18
N ALA A 358 -14.17 9.16 -21.02
CA ALA A 358 -15.20 10.18 -20.85
C ALA A 358 -15.96 10.02 -19.53
N GLY A 359 -16.44 8.80 -19.25
CA GLY A 359 -17.15 8.48 -18.02
C GLY A 359 -16.26 8.61 -16.78
N GLY A 360 -15.00 8.15 -16.85
CA GLY A 360 -14.06 8.28 -15.75
C GLY A 360 -13.77 9.73 -15.39
N VAL A 361 -13.55 10.59 -16.38
CA VAL A 361 -13.34 12.03 -16.14
C VAL A 361 -14.61 12.65 -15.57
N ALA A 362 -15.79 12.36 -16.14
CA ALA A 362 -17.06 12.86 -15.64
C ALA A 362 -17.31 12.48 -14.16
N LEU A 363 -17.01 11.23 -13.79
CA LEU A 363 -17.12 10.77 -12.40
C LEU A 363 -16.14 11.48 -11.47
N LEU A 364 -14.88 11.66 -11.88
CA LEU A 364 -13.88 12.34 -11.06
C LEU A 364 -14.18 13.84 -10.89
N THR A 365 -14.81 14.48 -11.88
CA THR A 365 -15.25 15.88 -11.79
C THR A 365 -16.47 16.10 -10.89
N LEU A 366 -17.15 15.03 -10.43
CA LEU A 366 -18.22 15.17 -9.44
C LEU A 366 -17.67 15.69 -8.09
N HIS A 367 -16.37 15.51 -7.82
CA HIS A 367 -15.77 16.02 -6.60
C HIS A 367 -15.30 17.48 -6.80
N PRO A 368 -15.90 18.47 -6.11
CA PRO A 368 -15.65 19.89 -6.39
C PRO A 368 -14.19 20.33 -6.17
N GLN A 369 -13.45 19.61 -5.34
CA GLN A 369 -12.08 19.95 -4.96
C GLN A 369 -11.02 19.19 -5.78
N LEU A 370 -11.42 18.24 -6.65
CA LEU A 370 -10.46 17.50 -7.45
C LEU A 370 -10.11 18.32 -8.70
N ALA A 371 -8.84 18.66 -8.86
CA ALA A 371 -8.39 19.36 -10.06
C ALA A 371 -8.71 18.54 -11.31
N TYR A 372 -9.42 19.15 -12.26
CA TYR A 372 -9.80 18.51 -13.53
C TYR A 372 -8.61 17.86 -14.23
N THR A 373 -7.47 18.56 -14.29
CA THR A 373 -6.24 18.06 -14.92
C THR A 373 -5.72 16.79 -14.26
N LEU A 374 -5.80 16.71 -12.93
CA LEU A 374 -5.41 15.53 -12.17
C LEU A 374 -6.35 14.35 -12.46
N GLY A 375 -7.66 14.58 -12.45
CA GLY A 375 -8.65 13.56 -12.82
C GLY A 375 -8.46 13.05 -14.26
N TRP A 376 -8.18 13.96 -15.19
CA TRP A 376 -7.92 13.66 -16.59
C TRP A 376 -6.72 12.76 -16.81
N TRP A 377 -5.60 13.02 -16.12
CA TRP A 377 -4.39 12.17 -16.18
C TRP A 377 -4.58 10.83 -15.49
N LEU A 378 -5.25 10.82 -14.32
CA LEU A 378 -5.53 9.58 -13.57
C LEU A 378 -6.36 8.60 -14.39
N VAL A 379 -7.45 9.07 -14.99
CA VAL A 379 -8.35 8.23 -15.79
C VAL A 379 -7.60 7.65 -16.99
N ARG A 380 -6.83 8.47 -17.72
CA ARG A 380 -6.02 7.98 -18.85
C ARG A 380 -5.01 6.93 -18.44
N GLY A 381 -4.32 7.13 -17.33
CA GLY A 381 -3.39 6.15 -16.79
C GLY A 381 -4.08 4.83 -16.47
N VAL A 382 -5.21 4.87 -15.75
CA VAL A 382 -5.99 3.69 -15.38
C VAL A 382 -6.52 2.97 -16.60
N VAL A 383 -7.17 3.68 -17.53
CA VAL A 383 -7.71 3.07 -18.76
C VAL A 383 -6.58 2.51 -19.61
N TYR A 384 -5.43 3.17 -19.70
CA TYR A 384 -4.29 2.62 -20.44
C TYR A 384 -3.78 1.30 -19.84
N PHE A 385 -3.47 1.28 -18.54
CA PHE A 385 -2.84 0.11 -17.90
C PHE A 385 -3.82 -1.02 -17.59
N ALA A 386 -5.08 -0.73 -17.29
CA ALA A 386 -6.09 -1.72 -16.91
C ALA A 386 -6.92 -2.23 -18.10
N TRP A 387 -7.07 -1.43 -19.16
CA TRP A 387 -7.93 -1.76 -20.29
C TRP A 387 -7.15 -1.88 -21.60
N ASN A 388 -6.51 -0.79 -22.05
CA ASN A 388 -5.93 -0.74 -23.39
C ASN A 388 -4.78 -1.73 -23.56
N LEU A 389 -3.74 -1.63 -22.72
CA LEU A 389 -2.53 -2.44 -22.87
C LEU A 389 -2.83 -3.94 -22.69
N PRO A 390 -3.56 -4.40 -21.65
CA PRO A 390 -3.91 -5.81 -21.52
C PRO A 390 -4.76 -6.34 -22.66
N LEU A 391 -5.82 -5.63 -23.08
CA LEU A 391 -6.68 -6.11 -24.17
C LEU A 391 -5.99 -6.06 -25.52
N GLN A 392 -5.13 -5.07 -25.78
CA GLN A 392 -4.33 -5.06 -26.99
C GLN A 392 -3.39 -6.28 -27.02
N ARG A 393 -2.71 -6.58 -25.92
CA ARG A 393 -1.81 -7.73 -25.83
C ARG A 393 -2.55 -9.07 -25.89
N ASP A 394 -3.62 -9.23 -25.11
CA ASP A 394 -4.21 -10.54 -24.80
C ASP A 394 -5.44 -10.87 -25.67
N TYR A 395 -6.10 -9.86 -26.25
CA TYR A 395 -7.31 -10.03 -27.04
C TYR A 395 -7.13 -9.63 -28.52
N VAL A 396 -6.59 -8.43 -28.79
CA VAL A 396 -6.42 -7.92 -30.16
C VAL A 396 -5.27 -8.63 -30.87
N PHE A 397 -4.05 -8.52 -30.34
CA PHE A 397 -2.83 -9.01 -30.98
C PHE A 397 -2.41 -10.40 -30.50
N ASN A 398 -3.37 -11.20 -30.04
CA ASN A 398 -3.15 -12.56 -29.57
C ASN A 398 -3.37 -13.59 -30.69
N ASP A 399 -2.29 -13.91 -31.39
CA ASP A 399 -2.31 -14.82 -32.55
C ASP A 399 -2.70 -16.27 -32.20
N THR A 400 -2.47 -16.70 -30.95
CA THR A 400 -2.81 -18.06 -30.47
C THR A 400 -4.32 -18.35 -30.38
N THR A 401 -5.15 -17.30 -30.45
CA THR A 401 -6.62 -17.43 -30.42
C THR A 401 -7.26 -17.34 -31.80
N SER A 402 -6.46 -17.34 -32.87
CA SER A 402 -7.00 -17.46 -34.21
C SER A 402 -7.55 -18.89 -34.41
N PRO A 403 -8.74 -19.07 -35.03
CA PRO A 403 -9.26 -20.39 -35.34
C PRO A 403 -8.26 -21.25 -36.12
N ASP A 404 -7.45 -20.61 -36.97
CA ASP A 404 -6.43 -21.24 -37.81
C ASP A 404 -5.30 -21.85 -36.96
N ALA A 405 -4.85 -21.14 -35.90
CA ALA A 405 -3.87 -21.67 -34.94
C ALA A 405 -4.43 -22.78 -34.05
N LEU A 406 -5.72 -22.74 -33.72
CA LEU A 406 -6.40 -23.82 -32.97
C LEU A 406 -6.66 -25.07 -33.84
N LEU A 407 -6.77 -24.90 -35.16
CA LEU A 407 -6.87 -25.99 -36.12
C LEU A 407 -5.50 -26.67 -36.35
N GLU A 408 -4.41 -25.91 -36.40
CA GLU A 408 -3.03 -26.45 -36.46
C GLU A 408 -2.61 -27.20 -35.19
N GLN A 409 -3.17 -26.85 -34.03
CA GLN A 409 -2.86 -27.50 -32.74
C GLN A 409 -3.67 -28.77 -32.45
N ARG A 410 -4.60 -29.19 -33.32
CA ARG A 410 -5.22 -30.51 -33.16
C ARG A 410 -4.13 -31.55 -33.45
N PRO A 411 -3.73 -32.40 -32.48
CA PRO A 411 -2.87 -33.52 -32.80
C PRO A 411 -3.59 -34.30 -33.91
N HIS A 412 -2.88 -34.54 -35.02
CA HIS A 412 -3.35 -35.49 -36.02
C HIS A 412 -3.74 -36.76 -35.27
N ALA A 413 -5.04 -37.05 -35.23
CA ALA A 413 -5.52 -38.31 -34.73
C ALA A 413 -4.86 -39.39 -35.58
N ALA A 414 -3.94 -40.11 -34.97
CA ALA A 414 -3.36 -41.35 -35.47
C ALA A 414 -3.87 -42.48 -34.56
#